data_AF-A0A1G7Y4L6-F1
#
_entry.id   AF-A0A1G7Y4L6-F1
#
_cell.length_a   1.000
_cell.length_b   1.000
_cell.length_c   1.000
_cell.angle_alpha   90.00
_cell.angle_beta   90.00
_cell.angle_gamma   90.00
#
_symmetry.space_group_name_H-M   'P 1'
#
loop_
_entity.id
_entity.type
_entity.pdbx_description
1 polymer ?
#
loop_
_entity_poly.entity_id
_entity_poly.type
_entity_poly.pdbx_seq_one_letter_code
_entity_poly.pdbx_strand_id
1 'polypeptide(L)'
;MRLLAALVALVVVLAGCGGSEDRFARPGAPKTSPSGEFVAHAESASEVRVTDRNGGDVFRKSYEYATSSRSDGIGVVWLPERDQLWVLVPGDTSERVEPGPDGVWTAVEAELPGEITRLG
;
A
#
# COMPACT_ATOMS: atom_id res chain seq x y z
N MET A 1 13.58 -46.72 -24.63
CA MET A 1 12.14 -46.44 -24.72
C MET A 1 11.81 -45.31 -23.75
N ARG A 2 11.18 -44.24 -24.26
CA ARG A 2 10.13 -43.40 -23.65
C ARG A 2 10.47 -42.67 -22.34
N LEU A 3 10.84 -41.38 -22.38
CA LEU A 3 10.01 -40.16 -22.41
C LEU A 3 9.78 -39.56 -21.00
N LEU A 4 10.37 -38.38 -20.80
CA LEU A 4 9.91 -37.18 -20.07
C LEU A 4 8.92 -37.30 -18.89
N ALA A 5 9.21 -36.55 -17.82
CA ALA A 5 8.31 -35.50 -17.31
C ALA A 5 9.03 -34.58 -16.31
N ALA A 6 9.43 -33.39 -16.76
CA ALA A 6 9.73 -32.26 -15.89
C ALA A 6 8.41 -31.70 -15.37
N LEU A 7 8.17 -31.75 -14.06
CA LEU A 7 6.94 -31.21 -13.47
C LEU A 7 7.16 -29.72 -13.18
N VAL A 8 6.69 -28.88 -14.10
CA VAL A 8 6.50 -27.44 -13.89
C VAL A 8 5.24 -27.27 -13.05
N ALA A 9 5.37 -26.71 -11.84
CA ALA A 9 4.23 -26.20 -11.08
C ALA A 9 4.32 -24.67 -11.05
N LEU A 10 3.80 -24.05 -12.12
CA LEU A 10 3.56 -22.62 -12.21
C LEU A 10 2.28 -22.32 -11.41
N VAL A 11 2.42 -21.77 -10.20
CA VAL A 11 1.27 -21.30 -9.41
C VAL A 11 0.90 -19.91 -9.90
N VAL A 12 -0.21 -19.82 -10.62
CA VAL A 12 -0.78 -18.58 -11.17
C VAL A 12 -1.67 -17.92 -10.11
N VAL A 13 -1.17 -16.79 -9.61
CA VAL A 13 -1.79 -15.54 -9.16
C VAL A 13 -3.28 -15.58 -8.75
N LEU A 14 -3.53 -15.30 -7.47
CA LEU A 14 -4.82 -14.83 -6.97
C LEU A 14 -5.03 -13.37 -7.42
N ALA A 15 -5.68 -13.18 -8.58
CA ALA A 15 -6.25 -11.89 -8.94
C ALA A 15 -7.51 -11.67 -8.09
N GLY A 16 -7.36 -11.02 -6.94
CA GLY A 16 -8.47 -10.61 -6.10
C GLY A 16 -9.26 -9.51 -6.79
N CYS A 17 -10.50 -9.81 -7.17
CA CYS A 17 -11.53 -8.80 -7.41
C CYS A 17 -11.92 -8.17 -6.06
N GLY A 18 -11.12 -7.22 -5.60
CA GLY A 18 -11.40 -6.40 -4.43
C GLY A 18 -12.12 -5.12 -4.84
N GLY A 19 -13.36 -4.95 -4.38
CA GLY A 19 -14.09 -3.68 -4.50
C GLY A 19 -13.31 -2.53 -3.87
N SER A 20 -13.70 -1.28 -4.13
CA SER A 20 -12.83 -0.12 -3.91
C SER A 20 -12.40 0.11 -2.45
N GLU A 21 -13.12 -0.45 -1.46
CA GLU A 21 -12.77 -0.49 -0.03
C GLU A 21 -11.69 -1.52 0.34
N ASP A 22 -11.48 -2.56 -0.48
CA ASP A 22 -10.49 -3.63 -0.24
C ASP A 22 -9.04 -3.14 -0.39
N ARG A 23 -8.85 -1.87 -0.78
CA ARG A 23 -7.54 -1.28 -1.05
C ARG A 23 -6.91 -0.58 0.16
N PHE A 24 -7.67 -0.39 1.24
CA PHE A 24 -7.16 0.25 2.45
C PHE A 24 -6.37 -0.74 3.30
N ALA A 25 -5.13 -0.39 3.63
CA ALA A 25 -4.37 -1.07 4.67
C ALA A 25 -4.88 -0.63 6.04
N ARG A 26 -5.04 -1.60 6.94
CA ARG A 26 -5.48 -1.38 8.33
C ARG A 26 -4.56 -2.18 9.27
N PRO A 27 -4.51 -1.84 10.57
CA PRO A 27 -3.85 -2.67 11.55
C PRO A 27 -4.33 -4.13 11.49
N GLY A 28 -3.40 -5.06 11.27
CA GLY A 28 -3.69 -6.49 11.10
C GLY A 28 -4.25 -6.91 9.73
N ALA A 29 -4.47 -5.96 8.81
CA ALA A 29 -4.94 -6.21 7.45
C ALA A 29 -4.08 -5.41 6.44
N PRO A 30 -2.83 -5.85 6.19
CA PRO A 30 -1.97 -5.22 5.20
C PRO A 30 -2.52 -5.39 3.79
N LYS A 31 -2.08 -4.54 2.86
CA LYS A 31 -2.54 -4.57 1.46
C LYS A 31 -1.38 -4.61 0.47
N THR A 32 -1.48 -5.55 -0.45
CA THR A 32 -0.55 -5.67 -1.58
C THR A 32 -0.81 -4.55 -2.60
N SER A 33 0.26 -4.02 -3.18
CA SER A 33 0.19 -3.03 -4.25
C SER A 33 -0.38 -3.63 -5.55
N PRO A 34 -0.82 -2.81 -6.51
CA PRO A 34 -1.35 -3.31 -7.78
C PRO A 34 -0.39 -4.22 -8.56
N SER A 35 0.92 -3.96 -8.49
CA SER A 35 1.92 -4.82 -9.16
C SER A 35 2.15 -6.16 -8.46
N GLY A 36 1.80 -6.27 -7.17
CA GLY A 36 2.15 -7.42 -6.35
C GLY A 36 3.52 -7.34 -5.68
N GLU A 37 4.35 -6.33 -5.99
CA GLU A 37 5.74 -6.27 -5.54
C GLU A 37 5.91 -5.66 -4.14
N PHE A 38 4.92 -4.89 -3.67
CA PHE A 38 4.98 -4.20 -2.38
C PHE A 38 3.77 -4.50 -1.51
N VAL A 39 3.95 -4.34 -0.20
CA VAL A 39 2.88 -4.49 0.80
C VAL A 39 2.88 -3.27 1.71
N ALA A 40 1.73 -2.61 1.81
CA ALA A 40 1.50 -1.52 2.74
C ALA A 40 0.90 -2.03 4.04
N HIS A 41 1.44 -1.53 5.14
CA HIS A 41 1.06 -1.84 6.50
C HIS A 41 0.70 -0.53 7.19
N ALA A 42 -0.51 -0.46 7.76
CA ALA A 42 -0.85 0.53 8.78
C ALA A 42 -0.54 -0.11 10.14
N GLU A 43 0.70 0.03 10.61
CA GLU A 43 1.19 -0.62 11.84
C GLU A 43 0.44 -0.13 13.08
N SER A 44 -0.01 1.12 13.04
CA SER A 44 -0.84 1.74 14.07
C SER A 44 -1.71 2.83 13.48
N ALA A 45 -2.43 3.57 14.32
CA ALA A 45 -3.20 4.75 13.92
C ALA A 45 -2.32 5.91 13.42
N SER A 46 -0.99 5.85 13.56
CA SER A 46 -0.05 6.90 13.13
C SER A 46 1.19 6.38 12.41
N GLU A 47 1.36 5.08 12.19
CA GLU A 47 2.56 4.56 11.52
C GLU A 47 2.18 3.80 10.26
N VAL A 48 2.85 4.17 9.16
CA VAL A 48 2.81 3.44 7.90
C VAL A 48 4.17 2.82 7.62
N ARG A 49 4.13 1.60 7.07
CA ARG A 49 5.31 0.90 6.57
C ARG A 49 5.00 0.28 5.22
N VAL A 50 5.97 0.31 4.31
CA VAL A 50 5.92 -0.41 3.05
C VAL A 50 7.06 -1.41 3.03
N THR A 51 6.76 -2.65 2.68
CA THR A 51 7.75 -3.71 2.50
C THR A 51 7.76 -4.20 1.06
N ASP A 52 8.89 -4.76 0.62
CA ASP A 52 8.93 -5.60 -0.58
C ASP A 52 8.27 -6.97 -0.32
N ARG A 53 8.15 -7.80 -1.37
CA ARG A 53 7.60 -9.16 -1.30
C ARG A 53 8.37 -10.14 -0.38
N ASN A 54 9.62 -9.83 -0.05
CA ASN A 54 10.44 -10.63 0.85
C ASN A 54 10.33 -10.15 2.31
N GLY A 55 9.53 -9.09 2.56
CA GLY A 55 9.36 -8.48 3.88
C GLY A 55 10.46 -7.46 4.22
N GLY A 56 11.29 -7.05 3.26
CA GLY A 56 12.27 -5.99 3.46
C GLY A 56 11.60 -4.63 3.54
N ASP A 57 11.88 -3.84 4.58
CA ASP A 57 11.35 -2.48 4.72
C ASP A 57 11.94 -1.57 3.62
N VAL A 58 11.07 -0.95 2.82
CA VAL A 58 11.47 0.04 1.78
C VAL A 58 11.05 1.46 2.12
N PHE A 59 10.04 1.61 2.98
CA PHE A 59 9.58 2.90 3.50
C PHE A 59 8.97 2.73 4.88
N ARG A 60 9.19 3.70 5.77
CA ARG A 60 8.52 3.79 7.07
C ARG A 60 8.39 5.25 7.46
N LYS A 61 7.22 5.67 7.95
CA LYS A 61 7.00 7.01 8.46
C LYS A 61 5.95 7.03 9.57
N SER A 62 6.23 7.85 10.58
CA SER A 62 5.31 8.13 11.68
C SER A 62 4.62 9.49 11.48
N TYR A 63 3.35 9.53 11.85
CA TYR A 63 2.43 10.65 11.82
C TYR A 63 1.85 10.84 13.23
N GLU A 64 2.71 10.96 14.26
CA GLU A 64 2.29 10.96 15.67
C GLU A 64 1.18 11.99 15.96
N TYR A 65 1.24 13.16 15.32
CA TYR A 65 0.24 14.22 15.46
C TYR A 65 -1.12 13.89 14.82
N ALA A 66 -1.22 12.89 13.94
CA ALA A 66 -2.47 12.48 13.31
C ALA A 66 -3.44 11.81 14.30
N THR A 67 -2.89 11.19 15.36
CA THR A 67 -3.69 10.46 16.35
C THR A 67 -4.54 11.37 17.24
N SER A 68 -4.24 12.67 17.32
CA SER A 68 -5.03 13.60 18.12
C SER A 68 -6.36 14.00 17.47
N SER A 69 -6.55 13.69 16.18
CA SER A 69 -7.61 14.30 15.37
C SER A 69 -8.78 13.36 15.05
N ARG A 70 -8.59 12.02 15.09
CA ARG A 70 -9.65 11.02 14.84
C ARG A 70 -9.40 9.69 15.53
N SER A 71 -10.50 9.01 15.88
CA SER A 71 -10.54 7.64 16.42
C SER A 71 -10.01 6.57 15.45
N ASP A 72 -10.04 6.88 14.16
CA ASP A 72 -9.79 6.00 13.03
C ASP A 72 -8.33 6.11 12.50
N GLY A 73 -7.55 7.07 13.00
CA GLY A 73 -6.13 7.25 12.64
C GLY A 73 -5.91 7.69 11.19
N ILE A 74 -4.69 7.51 10.69
CA ILE A 74 -4.36 7.74 9.28
C ILE A 74 -5.04 6.72 8.36
N GLY A 75 -5.47 7.17 7.18
CA GLY A 75 -5.87 6.28 6.09
C GLY A 75 -4.65 5.89 5.26
N VAL A 76 -4.52 4.60 4.89
CA VAL A 76 -3.42 4.12 4.03
C VAL A 76 -4.02 3.35 2.87
N VAL A 77 -3.78 3.78 1.63
CA VAL A 77 -4.45 3.20 0.45
C VAL A 77 -3.58 3.23 -0.80
N TRP A 78 -3.63 2.15 -1.58
CA TRP A 78 -2.99 2.10 -2.90
C TRP A 78 -3.84 2.79 -3.97
N LEU A 79 -3.20 3.57 -4.83
CA LEU A 79 -3.77 3.96 -6.10
C LEU A 79 -3.99 2.69 -6.95
N PRO A 80 -5.12 2.51 -7.65
CA PRO A 80 -5.47 1.19 -8.16
C PRO A 80 -4.60 0.70 -9.33
N GLU A 81 -3.94 1.61 -10.05
CA GLU A 81 -3.19 1.28 -11.27
C GLU A 81 -1.67 1.47 -11.13
N ARG A 82 -1.20 1.91 -9.96
CA ARG A 82 0.20 2.27 -9.73
C ARG A 82 0.65 1.85 -8.35
N ASP A 83 1.93 1.50 -8.22
CA ASP A 83 2.59 1.33 -6.91
C ASP A 83 2.86 2.68 -6.26
N GLN A 84 1.79 3.42 -6.04
CA GLN A 84 1.74 4.72 -5.41
C GLN A 84 0.75 4.62 -4.26
N LEU A 85 1.27 4.76 -3.05
CA LEU A 85 0.51 4.73 -1.83
C LEU A 85 0.10 6.16 -1.46
N TRP A 86 -1.04 6.29 -0.81
CA TRP A 86 -1.52 7.54 -0.26
C TRP A 86 -1.76 7.39 1.23
N VAL A 87 -1.25 8.36 1.99
CA VAL A 87 -1.52 8.51 3.42
C VAL A 87 -2.46 9.69 3.61
N LEU A 88 -3.63 9.41 4.16
CA LEU A 88 -4.68 10.38 4.45
C LEU A 88 -4.56 10.77 5.92
N VAL A 89 -4.10 11.99 6.19
CA VAL A 89 -3.97 12.49 7.56
C VAL A 89 -5.24 13.28 7.93
N PRO A 90 -6.02 12.85 8.95
CA PRO A 90 -7.25 13.54 9.29
C PRO A 90 -7.02 14.97 9.79
N GLY A 91 -7.71 15.93 9.18
CA GLY A 91 -7.60 17.35 9.55
C GLY A 91 -6.32 18.03 9.07
N ASP A 92 -5.54 17.35 8.23
CA ASP A 92 -4.28 17.83 7.69
C ASP A 92 -4.17 17.44 6.20
N THR A 93 -2.97 17.57 5.63
CA THR A 93 -2.69 17.29 4.23
C THR A 93 -2.54 15.80 3.96
N SER A 94 -2.72 15.40 2.70
CA SER A 94 -2.49 14.02 2.26
C SER A 94 -1.10 13.91 1.64
N GLU A 95 -0.46 12.77 1.84
CA GLU A 95 0.85 12.51 1.28
C GLU A 95 0.81 11.38 0.26
N ARG A 96 1.48 11.62 -0.86
CA ARG A 96 1.78 10.63 -1.88
C ARG A 96 3.11 9.97 -1.56
N VAL A 97 3.11 8.64 -1.53
CA VAL A 97 4.27 7.81 -1.21
C VAL A 97 4.58 6.89 -2.40
N GLU A 98 5.74 7.08 -3.03
CA GLU A 98 6.15 6.32 -4.21
C GLU A 98 7.69 6.25 -4.33
N PRO A 99 8.24 5.27 -5.05
CA PRO A 99 9.67 5.23 -5.35
C PRO A 99 10.06 6.37 -6.30
N GLY A 100 11.14 7.07 -5.96
CA GLY A 100 11.80 8.02 -6.82
C GLY A 100 12.55 7.34 -7.99
N PRO A 101 13.11 8.12 -8.93
CA PRO A 101 13.87 7.58 -10.06
C PRO A 101 15.11 6.77 -9.66
N ASP A 102 15.62 7.01 -8.46
CA ASP A 102 16.73 6.29 -7.83
C ASP A 102 16.30 5.05 -7.03
N GLY A 103 15.00 4.76 -6.99
CA GLY A 103 14.41 3.67 -6.22
C GLY A 103 14.18 3.99 -4.74
N VAL A 104 14.53 5.20 -4.28
CA VAL A 104 14.29 5.62 -2.90
C VAL A 104 12.84 6.06 -2.75
N TRP A 105 12.12 5.46 -1.82
CA TRP A 105 10.74 5.84 -1.53
C TRP A 105 10.69 7.16 -0.77
N THR A 106 9.82 8.05 -1.23
CA THR A 106 9.62 9.37 -0.62
C THR A 106 8.14 9.62 -0.37
N ALA A 107 7.87 10.45 0.64
CA ALA A 107 6.53 10.94 0.93
C ALA A 107 6.49 12.44 0.66
N VAL A 108 5.55 12.88 -0.17
CA VAL A 108 5.40 14.27 -0.58
C VAL A 108 3.94 14.65 -0.41
N GLU A 109 3.70 15.79 0.24
CA GLU A 109 2.37 16.39 0.29
C GLU A 109 1.84 16.65 -1.12
N ALA A 110 0.61 16.20 -1.38
CA ALA A 110 -0.01 16.36 -2.68
C ALA A 110 -1.54 16.39 -2.60
N GLU A 111 -2.17 16.97 -3.61
CA GLU A 111 -3.62 16.94 -3.77
C GLU A 111 -4.11 15.52 -4.07
N LEU A 112 -5.15 15.07 -3.36
CA LEU A 112 -5.68 13.73 -3.52
C LEU A 112 -6.21 13.48 -4.94
N PRO A 113 -5.87 12.35 -5.55
CA PRO A 113 -6.32 12.02 -6.88
C PRO A 113 -7.80 11.63 -6.83
N GLY A 114 -8.53 11.92 -7.92
CA GLY A 114 -9.97 11.73 -7.99
C GLY A 114 -10.44 10.28 -7.79
N GLU A 115 -9.54 9.31 -7.98
CA GLU A 115 -9.74 7.87 -7.77
C GLU A 115 -9.82 7.48 -6.29
N ILE A 116 -9.28 8.31 -5.39
CA ILE A 116 -9.33 8.10 -3.94
C ILE A 116 -10.47 8.90 -3.32
N THR A 117 -10.73 10.13 -3.79
CA THR A 117 -11.84 10.95 -3.27
C THR A 117 -13.22 10.32 -3.53
N ARG A 118 -13.35 9.49 -4.57
CA ARG A 118 -14.57 8.72 -4.87
C ARG A 118 -14.83 7.51 -3.95
N LEU A 119 -13.96 7.25 -2.97
CA LEU A 119 -14.10 6.14 -2.02
C LEU A 119 -14.84 6.52 -0.73
N GLY A 120 -15.14 7.81 -0.54
CA GLY A 120 -15.84 8.35 0.62
C GLY A 120 -17.15 9.02 0.25
#